data_AF-A0A6P0DV88-F1
#
_entry.id   AF-A0A6P0DV88-F1
#
_cell.length_a   1.000
_cell.length_b   1.000
_cell.length_c   1.000
_cell.angle_alpha   90.00
_cell.angle_beta   90.00
_cell.angle_gamma   90.00
#
_symmetry.space_group_name_H-M   'P 1'
#
loop_
_entity.id
_entity.type
_entity.pdbx_description
1 polymer ?
#
loop_
_entity_poly.entity_id
_entity_poly.type
_entity_poly.pdbx_seq_one_letter_code
_entity_poly.pdbx_strand_id
1 'polypeptide(L)'
;PSEENRLDNVAVETLSRQAPFRVVNIGGGQPVSLMDFVETVEKALGRPAIRKMLAMQKGDVPRTFAAPDLLVALTGYKPDTTLDVGVRAFVDWYLDVRGQLDA
;
A
#
# COMPACT_ATOMS: atom_id res chain seq x y z
N PRO A 1 -23.38 -7.36 -3.49
CA PRO A 1 -23.75 -5.98 -3.89
C PRO A 1 -24.99 -6.06 -4.79
N SER A 2 -26.01 -5.24 -4.55
CA SER A 2 -27.18 -5.10 -5.42
C SER A 2 -27.06 -3.86 -6.31
N GLU A 3 -27.93 -3.74 -7.32
CA GLU A 3 -28.03 -2.53 -8.13
C GLU A 3 -28.37 -1.28 -7.31
N GLU A 4 -29.02 -1.44 -6.14
CA GLU A 4 -29.29 -0.36 -5.20
C GLU A 4 -27.99 0.22 -4.58
N ASN A 5 -26.89 -0.53 -4.63
CA ASN A 5 -25.57 -0.06 -4.14
C ASN A 5 -24.71 0.56 -5.23
N ARG A 6 -25.26 0.83 -6.43
CA ARG A 6 -24.53 1.44 -7.53
C ARG A 6 -24.33 2.94 -7.28
N LEU A 7 -23.11 3.41 -7.47
CA LEU A 7 -22.74 4.82 -7.38
C LEU A 7 -23.10 5.54 -8.69
N ASP A 8 -23.57 6.77 -8.56
CA ASP A 8 -23.86 7.64 -9.71
C ASP A 8 -22.60 8.05 -10.48
N ASN A 9 -21.46 8.13 -9.79
CA ASN A 9 -20.18 8.46 -10.42
C ASN A 9 -19.62 7.25 -11.19
N VAL A 10 -19.94 7.18 -12.47
CA VAL A 10 -19.54 6.11 -13.39
C VAL A 10 -18.01 6.00 -13.56
N ALA A 11 -17.25 7.08 -13.31
CA ALA A 11 -15.79 7.04 -13.41
C ALA A 11 -15.13 6.22 -12.28
N VAL A 12 -15.85 6.01 -11.17
CA VAL A 12 -15.35 5.30 -9.97
C VAL A 12 -16.05 3.94 -9.78
N GLU A 13 -17.27 3.79 -10.29
CA GLU A 13 -18.09 2.59 -10.17
C GLU A 13 -17.57 1.40 -11.00
N THR A 14 -17.49 0.20 -10.39
CA THR A 14 -17.01 -1.04 -11.04
C THR A 14 -17.98 -2.23 -10.93
N LEU A 15 -19.18 -2.05 -10.38
CA LEU A 15 -20.20 -3.08 -10.27
C LEU A 15 -20.60 -3.56 -11.66
N SER A 16 -20.33 -4.84 -11.93
CA SER A 16 -20.67 -5.45 -13.21
C SER A 16 -22.18 -5.46 -13.42
N ARG A 17 -22.62 -5.23 -14.67
CA ARG A 17 -24.04 -5.36 -15.05
C ARG A 17 -24.41 -6.80 -15.42
N GLN A 18 -23.41 -7.67 -15.56
CA GLN A 18 -23.60 -9.07 -15.99
C GLN A 18 -23.28 -10.07 -14.87
N ALA A 19 -22.56 -9.67 -13.82
CA ALA A 19 -22.15 -10.52 -12.71
C ALA A 19 -22.30 -9.78 -11.36
N PRO A 20 -22.61 -10.47 -10.25
CA PRO A 20 -22.93 -9.83 -8.97
C PRO A 20 -21.70 -9.38 -8.17
N PHE A 21 -20.58 -9.09 -8.84
CA PHE A 21 -19.30 -8.76 -8.21
C PHE A 21 -18.80 -7.38 -8.64
N ARG A 22 -18.00 -6.80 -7.75
CA ARG A 22 -17.36 -5.49 -7.90
C ARG A 22 -15.88 -5.63 -7.56
N VAL A 23 -15.02 -4.92 -8.28
CA VAL A 23 -13.57 -4.91 -8.02
C VAL A 23 -13.21 -3.61 -7.32
N VAL A 24 -12.51 -3.71 -6.19
CA VAL A 24 -12.13 -2.55 -5.37
C VAL A 24 -10.64 -2.64 -5.07
N ASN A 25 -9.91 -1.56 -5.32
CA ASN A 25 -8.52 -1.43 -4.88
C ASN A 25 -8.48 -1.01 -3.41
N ILE A 26 -7.63 -1.66 -2.62
CA ILE A 26 -7.39 -1.31 -1.21
C ILE A 26 -5.97 -0.76 -1.10
N GLY A 27 -5.85 0.47 -0.61
CA GLY A 27 -4.57 1.14 -0.34
C GLY A 27 -4.77 2.62 -0.05
N GLY A 28 -3.76 3.28 0.52
CA GLY A 28 -3.88 4.70 0.90
C GLY A 28 -3.85 5.68 -0.27
N GLY A 29 -3.47 5.22 -1.47
CA GLY A 29 -3.39 6.03 -2.69
C GLY A 29 -2.30 7.11 -2.68
N GLN A 30 -1.39 7.07 -1.72
CA GLN A 30 -0.25 7.98 -1.63
C GLN A 30 1.01 7.29 -2.15
N PRO A 31 1.53 7.66 -3.33
CA PRO A 31 2.79 7.12 -3.83
C PRO A 31 3.95 7.66 -2.98
N VAL A 32 4.89 6.77 -2.64
CA VAL A 32 6.12 7.07 -1.88
C VAL A 32 7.31 6.72 -2.77
N SER A 33 8.37 7.53 -2.74
CA SER A 33 9.58 7.21 -3.50
C SER A 33 10.34 6.05 -2.85
N LEU A 34 11.00 5.22 -3.66
CA LEU A 34 11.82 4.11 -3.15
C LEU A 34 12.90 4.60 -2.17
N MET A 35 13.47 5.79 -2.41
CA MET A 35 14.51 6.34 -1.54
C MET A 35 13.94 6.75 -0.18
N ASP A 36 12.76 7.38 -0.13
CA ASP A 36 12.10 7.71 1.13
C ASP A 36 11.76 6.44 1.93
N PHE A 37 11.35 5.37 1.25
CA PHE A 37 11.12 4.07 1.87
C PHE A 37 12.40 3.51 2.50
N VAL A 38 13.50 3.46 1.74
CA VAL A 38 14.80 2.97 2.24
C VAL A 38 15.28 3.79 3.43
N GLU A 39 15.22 5.12 3.35
CA GLU A 39 15.63 6.01 4.44
C GLU A 39 14.79 5.83 5.70
N THR A 40 13.50 5.53 5.54
CA THR A 40 12.61 5.24 6.68
C THR A 40 13.02 3.96 7.38
N VAL A 41 13.40 2.92 6.63
CA VAL A 41 13.92 1.66 7.20
C VAL A 41 15.25 1.90 7.92
N GLU A 42 16.17 2.67 7.34
CA GLU A 42 17.45 3.01 7.95
C GLU A 42 17.27 3.77 9.27
N LYS A 43 16.33 4.73 9.32
CA LYS A 43 15.96 5.45 10.54
C LYS A 43 15.40 4.51 11.60
N ALA A 44 14.49 3.60 11.22
CA ALA A 44 13.91 2.62 12.15
C ALA A 44 14.96 1.66 12.73
N LEU A 45 15.97 1.29 11.93
CA LEU A 45 17.08 0.43 12.36
C LEU A 45 18.25 1.19 13.03
N GLY A 46 18.22 2.53 13.02
CA GLY A 46 19.30 3.37 13.55
C GLY A 46 20.63 3.23 12.80
N ARG A 47 20.64 2.73 11.56
CA ARG A 47 21.86 2.53 10.77
C ARG A 47 21.60 2.62 9.26
N PRO A 48 22.54 3.19 8.48
CA PRO A 48 22.43 3.24 7.04
C PRO A 48 22.62 1.86 6.41
N ALA A 49 21.94 1.62 5.29
CA ALA A 49 22.14 0.42 4.49
C ALA A 49 23.37 0.59 3.59
N ILE A 50 24.04 -0.53 3.28
CA ILE A 50 25.06 -0.56 2.23
C ILE A 50 24.31 -0.64 0.89
N ARG A 51 24.18 0.49 0.21
CA ARG A 51 23.36 0.62 -1.01
C ARG A 51 24.15 0.18 -2.24
N LYS A 52 23.55 -0.71 -3.05
CA LYS A 52 24.03 -1.03 -4.40
C LYS A 52 23.05 -0.46 -5.42
N MET A 53 23.39 0.69 -5.99
CA MET A 53 22.54 1.36 -6.98
C MET A 53 22.56 0.59 -8.29
N LEU A 54 21.38 0.19 -8.77
CA LEU A 54 21.18 -0.50 -10.04
C LEU A 54 20.29 0.35 -10.95
N ALA A 55 20.37 0.12 -12.25
CA ALA A 55 19.41 0.69 -13.19
C ALA A 55 18.00 0.11 -12.96
N MET A 56 16.98 0.72 -13.56
CA MET A 56 15.62 0.19 -13.56
C MET A 56 15.60 -1.24 -14.10
N GLN A 57 14.95 -2.15 -13.37
CA GLN A 57 14.87 -3.55 -13.74
C GLN A 57 13.74 -3.78 -14.73
N LYS A 58 13.87 -4.83 -15.56
CA LYS A 58 12.81 -5.22 -16.49
C LYS A 58 11.59 -5.70 -15.69
N GLY A 59 10.52 -4.91 -15.70
CA GLY A 59 9.30 -5.17 -14.93
C GLY A 59 8.96 -4.07 -13.93
N ASP A 60 9.90 -3.18 -13.62
CA ASP A 60 9.63 -2.01 -12.80
C ASP A 60 8.67 -1.05 -13.53
N VAL A 61 7.68 -0.56 -12.79
CA VAL A 61 6.81 0.51 -13.24
C VAL A 61 7.26 1.82 -12.59
N PRO A 62 7.46 2.92 -13.34
CA PRO A 62 7.98 4.16 -12.77
C PRO A 62 7.11 4.74 -11.66
N ARG A 63 5.79 4.55 -11.74
CA ARG A 63 4.81 4.96 -10.73
C ARG A 63 3.64 3.98 -10.73
N THR A 64 3.27 3.50 -9.55
CA THR A 64 2.08 2.69 -9.31
C THR A 64 1.52 3.03 -7.93
N PHE A 65 0.19 3.07 -7.82
CA PHE A 65 -0.52 3.34 -6.57
C PHE A 65 -1.95 2.83 -6.69
N ALA A 66 -2.57 2.50 -5.55
CA ALA A 66 -3.98 2.15 -5.50
C ALA A 66 -4.84 3.40 -5.73
N ALA A 67 -5.92 3.28 -6.50
CA ALA A 67 -6.98 4.29 -6.57
C ALA A 67 -8.07 3.95 -5.53
N PRO A 68 -8.15 4.65 -4.38
CA PRO A 68 -9.03 4.28 -3.27
C PRO A 68 -10.43 4.87 -3.38
N ASP A 69 -10.73 5.64 -4.44
CA ASP A 69 -11.98 6.42 -4.54
C ASP A 69 -13.23 5.54 -4.38
N LEU A 70 -13.20 4.35 -4.98
CA LEU A 70 -14.31 3.39 -4.85
C LEU A 70 -14.40 2.82 -3.43
N LEU A 71 -13.27 2.54 -2.77
CA LEU A 71 -13.27 2.07 -1.38
C LEU A 71 -13.89 3.14 -0.47
N VAL A 72 -13.47 4.40 -0.61
CA VAL A 72 -13.97 5.54 0.17
C VAL A 72 -15.45 5.77 -0.09
N ALA A 73 -15.89 5.76 -1.35
CA ALA A 73 -17.30 5.98 -1.69
C ALA A 73 -18.23 4.90 -1.08
N LEU A 74 -17.74 3.66 -0.96
CA LEU A 74 -18.52 2.55 -0.43
C LEU A 74 -18.49 2.44 1.09
N THR A 75 -17.40 2.85 1.73
CA THR A 75 -17.14 2.54 3.15
C THR A 75 -16.89 3.77 4.02
N GLY A 76 -16.69 4.93 3.42
CA GLY A 76 -16.19 6.13 4.11
C GLY A 76 -14.73 6.01 4.57
N TYR A 77 -14.05 4.91 4.24
CA TYR A 77 -12.74 4.56 4.76
C TYR A 77 -11.69 4.44 3.65
N LYS A 78 -10.46 4.79 4.01
CA LYS A 78 -9.24 4.36 3.31
C LYS A 78 -8.14 4.16 4.35
N PRO A 79 -7.20 3.21 4.13
CA PRO A 79 -6.02 3.12 4.96
C PRO A 79 -5.24 4.44 4.98
N ASP A 80 -4.86 4.88 6.16
CA ASP A 80 -4.14 6.14 6.39
C ASP A 80 -2.84 5.96 7.20
N THR A 81 -2.44 4.71 7.47
CA THR A 81 -1.13 4.39 8.06
C THR A 81 -0.02 5.03 7.24
N THR A 82 0.73 5.94 7.86
CA THR A 82 1.87 6.60 7.23
C THR A 82 3.04 5.63 7.09
N LEU A 83 3.95 5.95 6.17
CA LEU A 83 5.13 5.12 5.90
C LEU A 83 5.98 4.89 7.16
N ASP A 84 6.23 5.93 7.93
CA ASP A 84 7.04 5.87 9.15
C ASP A 84 6.43 4.97 10.22
N VAL A 85 5.10 5.06 10.43
CA VAL A 85 4.38 4.20 11.36
C VAL A 85 4.42 2.75 10.90
N GLY A 86 4.10 2.49 9.63
CA GLY A 86 4.06 1.14 9.07
C GLY A 86 5.43 0.46 9.06
N VAL A 87 6.48 1.17 8.63
CA VAL A 87 7.86 0.66 8.62
C VAL A 87 8.35 0.40 10.03
N ARG A 88 8.08 1.30 10.99
CA ARG A 88 8.49 1.10 12.38
C ARG A 88 7.86 -0.15 12.98
N ALA A 89 6.53 -0.29 12.84
CA ALA A 89 5.80 -1.46 13.33
C ALA A 89 6.32 -2.77 12.71
N PHE A 90 6.61 -2.76 11.41
CA PHE A 90 7.20 -3.92 10.72
C PHE A 90 8.60 -4.27 11.25
N VAL A 91 9.48 -3.27 11.41
CA VAL A 91 10.84 -3.48 11.91
C VAL A 91 10.82 -4.03 13.33
N ASP A 92 9.99 -3.46 14.21
CA ASP A 92 9.85 -3.91 15.60
C ASP A 92 9.37 -5.38 15.66
N TRP A 93 8.34 -5.73 14.87
CA TRP A 93 7.87 -7.11 14.74
C TRP A 93 8.94 -8.05 14.20
N TYR A 94 9.66 -7.66 13.14
CA TYR A 94 10.68 -8.50 12.52
C TYR A 94 11.82 -8.82 13.49
N LEU A 95 12.29 -7.83 14.26
CA LEU A 95 13.37 -8.01 15.23
C LEU A 95 12.95 -8.91 16.40
N ASP A 96 11.72 -8.79 16.88
CA ASP A 96 11.15 -9.67 17.90
C ASP A 96 11.09 -11.13 17.41
N VAL A 97 10.46 -11.36 16.25
CA VAL A 97 10.35 -12.71 15.65
C VAL A 97 11.73 -13.31 15.38
N ARG A 98 12.68 -12.53 14.83
CA ARG A 98 14.05 -13.01 14.59
C ARG A 98 14.74 -13.38 15.90
N GLY A 99 14.59 -12.56 16.94
CA GLY A 99 15.14 -12.84 18.27
C GLY A 99 14.62 -14.16 18.88
N GLN A 100 13.34 -14.48 18.64
CA GLN A 100 12.74 -15.74 19.09
C GLN A 100 13.24 -16.96 18.31
N LEU A 101 13.58 -16.81 17.02
CA LEU A 101 14.10 -17.90 16.19
C LEU A 101 15.58 -18.22 16.46
N ASP A 102 16.34 -17.24 16.97
CA ASP A 102 17.76 -17.39 17.29
C ASP A 102 18.01 -17.90 18.73
N ALA A 103 16.96 -17.99 19.56
CA ALA A 103 17.00 -18.43 20.95
C ALA A 103 16.74 -19.94 21.08
#